data_AF-A0A2G1Z9F8-F1
#
_entry.id   AF-A0A2G1Z9F8-F1
#
_cell.length_a   1.000
_cell.length_b   1.000
_cell.length_c   1.000
_cell.angle_alpha   90.00
_cell.angle_beta   90.00
_cell.angle_gamma   90.00
#
_symmetry.space_group_name_H-M   'P 1'
#
loop_
_entity.id
_entity.type
_entity.pdbx_description
1 polymer ?
#
loop_
_entity_poly.entity_id
_entity_poly.type
_entity_poly.pdbx_seq_one_letter_code
_entity_poly.pdbx_strand_id
1 'polypeptide(L)' 'KVPKNLKEVHINTGPDDAGDLRDSHGTVRRRFGENVIYLVRPDQHIAARFSSDEADQLSIARDRAMAISELEAAQ' A
#
# COMPACT_ATOMS: atom_id res chain seq x y z
N LYS A 1 -3.64 5.98 11.52
CA LYS A 1 -3.82 7.24 10.73
C LYS A 1 -2.64 7.38 9.78
N VAL A 2 -2.91 7.34 8.48
CA VAL A 2 -1.88 7.37 7.43
C VAL A 2 -1.10 8.70 7.43
N PRO A 3 0.25 8.67 7.31
CA PRO A 3 1.07 9.87 7.14
C PRO A 3 0.60 10.77 6.00
N LYS A 4 0.66 12.11 6.17
CA LYS A 4 0.17 13.10 5.20
C LYS A 4 0.79 13.00 3.79
N ASN A 5 1.98 12.40 3.68
CA ASN A 5 2.69 12.22 2.42
C ASN A 5 2.45 10.86 1.76
N LEU A 6 1.55 10.05 2.30
CA LEU A 6 1.11 8.80 1.70
C LEU A 6 -0.31 8.97 1.18
N LYS A 7 -0.54 8.51 -0.05
CA LYS A 7 -1.88 8.36 -0.61
C LYS A 7 -2.41 6.99 -0.19
N GLU A 8 -3.50 7.00 0.54
CA GLU A 8 -4.26 5.79 0.86
C GLU A 8 -5.28 5.53 -0.24
N VAL A 9 -5.43 4.26 -0.63
CA VAL A 9 -6.45 3.80 -1.59
C VAL A 9 -7.05 2.53 -1.03
N HIS A 10 -8.36 2.55 -0.77
CA HIS A 10 -9.11 1.39 -0.32
C HIS A 10 -9.72 0.64 -1.50
N ILE A 11 -9.43 -0.65 -1.59
CA ILE A 11 -10.01 -1.53 -2.61
C ILE A 11 -10.97 -2.49 -1.93
N ASN A 12 -12.25 -2.33 -2.24
CA ASN A 12 -13.31 -3.11 -1.64
C ASN A 12 -13.70 -4.30 -2.49
N THR A 13 -14.10 -5.37 -1.81
CA THR A 13 -14.56 -6.61 -2.45
C THR A 13 -16.09 -6.73 -2.44
N GLY A 14 -16.78 -5.99 -1.57
CA GLY A 14 -18.24 -5.97 -1.44
C GLY A 14 -18.93 -4.86 -2.26
N PRO A 15 -20.23 -5.02 -2.57
CA PRO A 15 -21.04 -3.99 -3.23
C PRO A 15 -21.36 -2.78 -2.35
N ASP A 16 -21.33 -2.94 -1.02
CA ASP A 16 -21.81 -1.94 -0.05
C ASP A 16 -20.67 -1.26 0.74
N ASP A 17 -19.42 -1.60 0.46
CA ASP A 17 -18.28 -0.97 1.15
C ASP A 17 -17.91 0.37 0.48
N ALA A 18 -17.78 1.42 1.30
CA ALA A 18 -17.47 2.79 0.87
C ALA A 18 -15.95 3.04 0.73
N GLY A 19 -15.36 2.60 -0.38
CA GLY A 19 -13.92 2.73 -0.65
C GLY A 19 -13.67 3.26 -2.05
N ASP A 20 -12.42 3.65 -2.30
CA ASP A 20 -12.06 4.39 -3.52
C ASP A 20 -12.25 3.55 -4.80
N LEU A 21 -12.03 2.24 -4.71
CA LEU A 21 -12.09 1.31 -5.84
C LEU A 21 -12.84 0.03 -5.46
N ARG A 22 -13.46 -0.60 -6.46
CA ARG A 22 -14.16 -1.89 -6.32
C ARG A 22 -13.46 -2.99 -7.10
N ASP A 23 -13.12 -4.09 -6.45
CA ASP A 23 -12.60 -5.32 -7.06
C ASP A 23 -13.75 -6.19 -7.61
N SER A 24 -14.37 -5.74 -8.70
CA SER A 24 -15.56 -6.36 -9.29
C SER A 24 -15.38 -7.82 -9.72
N HIS A 25 -14.14 -8.23 -10.00
CA HIS A 25 -13.81 -9.58 -10.48
C HIS A 25 -13.04 -10.42 -9.46
N GLY A 26 -12.79 -9.89 -8.25
CA GLY A 26 -12.00 -10.56 -7.22
C GLY A 26 -10.53 -10.75 -7.59
N THR A 27 -10.00 -9.98 -8.54
CA THR A 27 -8.63 -10.16 -9.05
C THR A 27 -7.60 -9.63 -8.06
N VAL A 28 -7.88 -8.49 -7.43
CA VAL A 28 -7.01 -7.92 -6.40
C VAL A 28 -7.00 -8.84 -5.19
N ARG A 29 -8.18 -9.27 -4.73
CA ARG A 29 -8.33 -10.25 -3.64
C ARG A 29 -7.54 -11.52 -3.91
N ARG A 30 -7.67 -12.13 -5.09
CA ARG A 30 -6.95 -13.38 -5.43
C ARG A 30 -5.44 -13.21 -5.43
N ARG A 31 -4.94 -12.05 -5.88
CA ARG A 31 -3.50 -11.81 -6.05
C ARG A 31 -2.83 -11.33 -4.78
N PHE A 32 -3.49 -10.43 -4.05
CA PHE A 32 -2.91 -9.71 -2.92
C PHE A 32 -3.46 -10.17 -1.57
N GLY A 33 -4.60 -10.87 -1.56
CA GLY A 33 -5.27 -11.33 -0.34
C GLY A 33 -6.29 -10.31 0.19
N GLU A 34 -6.86 -10.62 1.35
CA GLU A 34 -7.85 -9.80 2.05
C GLU A 34 -7.24 -9.19 3.32
N ASN A 35 -7.78 -8.05 3.77
CA ASN A 35 -7.38 -7.39 5.02
C ASN A 35 -5.87 -7.17 5.14
N VAL A 36 -5.29 -6.67 4.07
CA VAL A 36 -3.85 -6.51 3.91
C VAL A 36 -3.56 -5.14 3.34
N ILE A 37 -2.49 -4.51 3.81
CA ILE A 37 -2.05 -3.20 3.36
C ILE A 37 -0.72 -3.38 2.64
N TYR A 38 -0.59 -2.79 1.46
CA TYR A 38 0.63 -2.79 0.68
C TYR A 38 1.16 -1.37 0.54
N LEU A 39 2.45 -1.18 0.85
CA LEU A 39 3.15 0.06 0.51
C LEU A 39 3.74 -0.10 -0.89
N VAL A 40 3.26 0.70 -1.83
CA VAL A 40 3.71 0.70 -3.23
C VAL A 40 4.52 1.97 -3.49
N ARG A 41 5.71 1.80 -4.06
CA ARG A 41 6.60 2.89 -4.49
C ARG A 41 6.07 3.55 -5.78
N PRO A 42 6.48 4.81 -6.08
CA PRO A 42 6.10 5.48 -7.32
C PRO A 42 6.48 4.73 -8.61
N ASP A 43 7.54 3.92 -8.57
CA ASP A 43 8.00 3.04 -9.65
C ASP A 43 7.28 1.67 -9.69
N GLN A 44 6.17 1.54 -8.97
CA GLN A 44 5.28 0.38 -8.91
C GLN A 44 5.84 -0.86 -8.17
N HIS A 45 6.98 -0.74 -7.48
CA HIS A 45 7.48 -1.81 -6.63
C HIS A 45 6.73 -1.87 -5.29
N ILE A 46 6.50 -3.08 -4.78
CA ILE A 46 6.00 -3.30 -3.42
C ILE A 46 7.16 -3.18 -2.45
N ALA A 47 7.12 -2.19 -1.56
CA ALA A 47 8.14 -1.97 -0.54
C ALA A 47 7.85 -2.75 0.74
N ALA A 48 6.58 -2.89 1.12
CA ALA A 48 6.19 -3.57 2.36
C ALA A 48 4.75 -4.09 2.32
N ARG A 49 4.45 -5.03 3.22
CA ARG A 49 3.12 -5.64 3.43
C ARG A 49 2.81 -5.64 4.93
N PHE A 50 1.58 -5.30 5.29
CA PHE A 50 1.12 -5.22 6.68
C PHE A 50 -0.25 -5.89 6.84
N SER A 51 -0.53 -6.37 8.05
CA SER A 51 -1.85 -6.84 8.48
C SER A 51 -2.69 -5.75 9.18
N SER A 52 -2.09 -4.63 9.55
CA SER A 52 -2.72 -3.48 10.23
C SER A 52 -2.12 -2.16 9.78
N ASP A 53 -2.84 -1.05 9.96
CA ASP A 53 -2.45 0.32 9.55
C ASP A 53 -1.64 1.06 10.63
N GLU A 54 -0.82 0.33 11.40
CA GLU A 54 -0.02 0.93 12.47
C GLU A 54 0.93 2.01 11.94
N ALA A 55 0.72 3.25 12.39
CA ALA A 55 1.34 4.44 11.82
C ALA A 55 2.87 4.42 11.91
N ASP A 56 3.42 3.86 12.99
CA ASP A 56 4.87 3.76 13.20
C ASP A 56 5.50 2.77 12.21
N GLN A 57 4.85 1.62 11.98
CA GLN A 57 5.33 0.63 11.03
C GLN A 57 5.30 1.16 9.59
N LEU A 58 4.23 1.86 9.23
CA LEU A 58 4.09 2.51 7.93
C LEU A 58 5.17 3.58 7.70
N SER A 59 5.46 4.39 8.72
CA SER A 59 6.48 5.45 8.63
C SER A 59 7.89 4.88 8.48
N ILE A 60 8.24 3.86 9.27
CA ILE A 60 9.56 3.19 9.18
C ILE A 60 9.74 2.54 7.81
N ALA A 61 8.73 1.84 7.31
CA ALA A 61 8.79 1.19 6.00
C ALA A 61 8.92 2.20 4.86
N ARG A 62 8.19 3.32 4.93
CA ARG A 62 8.32 4.44 4.00
C ARG A 62 9.75 4.98 3.96
N ASP A 63 10.31 5.29 5.12
CA ASP A 63 11.64 5.91 5.22
C ASP A 63 12.72 4.99 4.63
N ARG A 64 12.61 3.69 4.89
CA ARG A 64 13.49 2.67 4.29
C ARG A 64 13.33 2.61 2.77
N ALA A 65 12.09 2.65 2.26
CA ALA A 65 11.82 2.58 0.82
C ALA A 65 12.36 3.80 0.05
N MET A 66 12.27 4.99 0.65
CA MET A 66 12.79 6.23 0.06
C MET A 66 14.32 6.21 -0.02
N ALA A 67 15.00 5.78 1.06
CA ALA A 67 16.47 5.70 1.07
C ALA A 67 17.03 4.74 0.00
N ILE A 68 16.33 3.62 -0.27
CA ILE A 68 16.72 2.69 -1.34
C ILE A 68 16.52 3.32 -2.72
N SER A 69 15.40 4.02 -2.93
CA SER A 69 15.09 4.64 -4.22
C SER A 69 16.10 5.73 -4.59
N GLU A 70 16.57 6.51 -3.61
CA GLU A 70 17.60 7.54 -3.82
C GLU A 70 18.96 6.93 -4.18
N LEU A 71 19.31 5.79 -3.59
CA LEU A 71 20.53 5.05 -3.93
C LEU A 71 20.45 4.44 -5.33
N GLU A 72 19.31 3.87 -5.72
CA GLU A 72 19.08 3.31 -7.06
C GLU A 72 19.08 4.40 -8.14
N ALA A 73 18.57 5.60 -7.83
CA ALA A 73 18.59 6.74 -8.74
C ALA A 73 19.98 7.40 -8.91
N ALA A 74 20.91 7.13 -8.01
CA ALA A 74 22.27 7.67 -8.03
C ALA A 74 23.29 6.75 -8.75
N GLN A 75 22.85 5.58 -9.22
CA GLN A 75 23.64 4.59 -9.97
C GLN A 75 23.39 4.68 -11.48
#